data_AF-A0A9W6DIB5-F1
#
_entry.id   AF-A0A9W6DIB5-F1
#
_cell.length_a   1.000
_cell.length_b   1.000
_cell.length_c   1.000
_cell.angle_alpha   90.00
_cell.angle_beta   90.00
_cell.angle_gamma   90.00
#
_symmetry.space_group_name_H-M   'P 1'
#
loop_
_entity.id
_entity.type
_entity.pdbx_description
1 polymer ?
#
loop_
_entity_poly.entity_id
_entity_poly.type
_entity_poly.pdbx_seq_one_letter_code
_entity_poly.pdbx_strand_id
1 'polypeptide(L)'
;MNYILREKYESVKYSDVQMQLIIDIVKESKDALKILELITDSTKTKNNPNVNGITKGDIISYLRKEYKEDFSKHACNNAINLLNGPGLIYFKENLRGKAYQLTIRGAELVIKMRKMGILGRSIKDEN
;
A
#
# COMPACT_ATOMS: atom_id res chain seq x y z
N MET A 1 6.45 -2.47 24.59
CA MET A 1 6.34 -2.11 23.16
C MET A 1 7.37 -2.95 22.42
N ASN A 2 6.98 -4.07 21.79
CA ASN A 2 7.92 -4.94 21.06
C ASN A 2 7.27 -5.39 19.75
N TYR A 3 7.77 -4.88 18.63
CA TYR A 3 7.43 -5.33 17.29
C TYR A 3 8.64 -6.10 16.74
N ILE A 4 8.52 -7.42 16.64
CA ILE A 4 9.53 -8.30 16.01
C ILE A 4 9.27 -8.23 14.49
N LEU A 5 10.14 -7.51 13.79
CA LEU A 5 10.33 -7.32 12.32
C LEU A 5 10.81 -5.88 11.95
N ARG A 6 11.03 -5.02 12.95
CA ARG A 6 11.54 -3.63 12.83
C ARG A 6 12.85 -3.45 12.04
N GLU A 7 13.77 -4.42 12.09
CA GLU A 7 15.19 -4.07 12.06
C GLU A 7 15.83 -3.80 10.69
N LYS A 8 15.24 -4.19 9.55
CA LYS A 8 15.91 -3.98 8.24
C LYS A 8 15.41 -2.77 7.44
N TYR A 9 14.23 -2.22 7.75
CA TYR A 9 13.61 -1.14 6.99
C TYR A 9 13.05 0.03 7.83
N GLU A 10 13.15 0.00 9.17
CA GLU A 10 12.68 1.11 10.01
C GLU A 10 13.63 2.32 10.09
N SER A 11 14.92 2.19 9.77
CA SER A 11 15.90 3.23 10.13
C SER A 11 16.11 4.31 9.07
N VAL A 12 15.70 4.09 7.82
CA VAL A 12 15.94 5.06 6.74
C VAL A 12 14.69 5.93 6.56
N LYS A 13 14.73 7.14 7.11
CA LYS A 13 13.75 8.18 6.79
C LYS A 13 14.07 8.78 5.43
N TYR A 14 13.06 8.94 4.58
CA TYR A 14 13.22 9.70 3.35
C TYR A 14 13.19 11.19 3.65
N SER A 15 14.06 11.95 2.98
CA SER A 15 13.96 13.40 2.98
C SER A 15 12.65 13.84 2.32
N ASP A 16 12.24 15.08 2.55
CA ASP A 16 11.03 15.61 1.90
C ASP A 16 11.11 15.56 0.37
N VAL A 17 12.29 15.76 -0.19
CA VAL A 17 12.56 15.67 -1.63
C VAL A 17 12.40 14.23 -2.12
N GLN A 18 12.95 13.25 -1.42
CA GLN A 18 12.78 11.83 -1.76
C GLN A 18 11.32 11.41 -1.65
N MET A 19 10.63 11.85 -0.61
CA MET A 19 9.20 11.57 -0.44
C MET A 19 8.38 12.17 -1.58
N GLN A 20 8.68 13.40 -1.99
CA GLN A 20 8.01 14.05 -3.10
C GLN A 20 8.24 13.33 -4.42
N LEU A 21 9.49 12.93 -4.71
CA LEU A 21 9.82 12.18 -5.92
C LEU A 21 9.09 10.85 -6.00
N ILE A 22 8.92 10.15 -4.87
CA ILE A 22 8.17 8.90 -4.84
C ILE A 22 6.67 9.14 -5.03
N ILE A 23 6.12 10.19 -4.41
CA ILE A 23 4.73 10.60 -4.66
C ILE A 23 4.53 10.89 -6.15
N ASP A 24 5.47 11.60 -6.77
CA ASP A 24 5.42 11.92 -8.19
C ASP A 24 5.51 10.68 -9.08
N ILE A 25 6.25 9.64 -8.68
CA ILE A 25 6.29 8.38 -9.42
C ILE A 25 4.99 7.58 -9.24
N VAL A 26 4.49 7.50 -8.01
CA VAL A 26 3.29 6.69 -7.70
C VAL A 26 2.05 7.30 -8.32
N LYS A 27 1.91 8.64 -8.32
CA LYS A 27 0.72 9.32 -8.87
C LYS A 27 0.53 9.12 -10.38
N GLU A 28 1.62 8.89 -11.12
CA GLU A 28 1.58 8.63 -12.56
C GLU A 28 1.03 7.23 -12.88
N SER A 29 0.96 6.34 -11.88
CA SER A 29 0.40 4.99 -12.04
C SER A 29 -0.93 4.88 -11.30
N LYS A 30 -2.02 4.96 -12.08
CA LYS A 30 -3.39 4.72 -11.56
C LYS A 30 -3.51 3.39 -10.79
N ASP A 31 -2.87 2.35 -11.30
CA ASP A 31 -2.88 1.02 -10.67
C ASP A 31 -2.12 1.01 -9.34
N ALA A 32 -0.96 1.67 -9.27
CA ALA A 32 -0.20 1.76 -8.03
C ALA A 32 -0.96 2.58 -6.97
N LEU A 33 -1.61 3.67 -7.35
CA LEU A 33 -2.50 4.44 -6.46
C LEU A 33 -3.60 3.55 -5.89
N LYS A 34 -4.33 2.83 -6.76
CA LYS A 34 -5.45 2.01 -6.31
C LYS A 34 -5.01 0.84 -5.45
N ILE A 35 -3.88 0.21 -5.78
CA ILE A 35 -3.29 -0.84 -4.95
C ILE A 35 -2.83 -0.27 -3.60
N LEU A 36 -2.24 0.93 -3.57
CA LEU A 36 -1.84 1.59 -2.33
C LEU A 36 -3.04 1.90 -1.44
N GLU A 37 -4.17 2.35 -1.99
CA GLU A 37 -5.44 2.52 -1.25
C GLU A 37 -5.91 1.20 -0.63
N LEU A 38 -5.97 0.14 -1.43
CA LEU A 38 -6.40 -1.19 -0.96
C LEU A 38 -5.51 -1.73 0.15
N ILE A 39 -4.19 -1.57 0.01
CA ILE A 39 -3.23 -1.97 1.04
C ILE A 39 -3.39 -1.11 2.29
N THR A 40 -3.63 0.20 2.15
CA THR A 40 -3.88 1.11 3.28
C THR A 40 -5.09 0.64 4.09
N ASP A 41 -6.22 0.40 3.43
CA ASP A 41 -7.47 -0.04 4.08
C ASP A 41 -7.39 -1.45 4.66
N SER A 42 -6.40 -2.22 4.18
CA SER A 42 -6.10 -3.59 4.60
C SER A 42 -4.87 -3.68 5.53
N THR A 43 -4.30 -2.56 5.98
CA THR A 43 -3.17 -2.57 6.90
C THR A 43 -3.64 -2.54 8.35
N LYS A 44 -3.00 -3.34 9.20
CA LYS A 44 -3.29 -3.37 10.64
C LYS A 44 -3.02 -2.00 11.26
N THR A 45 -4.02 -1.45 11.95
CA THR A 45 -3.88 -0.21 12.73
C THR A 45 -4.23 -0.45 14.19
N LYS A 46 -4.00 0.55 15.06
CA LYS A 46 -4.48 0.50 16.45
C LYS A 46 -5.99 0.34 16.53
N ASN A 47 -6.72 0.98 15.61
CA ASN A 47 -8.19 0.99 15.58
C ASN A 47 -8.75 -0.25 14.87
N ASN A 48 -7.95 -0.93 14.06
CA ASN A 48 -8.34 -2.16 13.39
C ASN A 48 -7.23 -3.23 13.51
N PRO A 49 -7.11 -3.89 14.68
CA PRO A 49 -6.00 -4.79 14.97
C PRO A 49 -6.12 -6.16 14.29
N ASN A 50 -7.30 -6.50 13.76
CA ASN A 50 -7.62 -7.81 13.20
C ASN A 50 -7.36 -7.92 11.69
N VAL A 51 -6.97 -6.82 11.04
CA VAL A 51 -6.65 -6.83 9.61
C VAL A 51 -5.28 -7.46 9.39
N ASN A 52 -5.20 -8.38 8.43
CA ASN A 52 -4.01 -9.20 8.17
C ASN A 52 -3.30 -8.86 6.85
N GLY A 53 -3.53 -7.68 6.28
CA GLY A 53 -3.06 -7.35 4.93
C GLY A 53 -4.02 -7.81 3.85
N ILE A 54 -3.66 -7.55 2.61
CA ILE A 54 -4.40 -7.99 1.42
C ILE A 54 -3.51 -8.86 0.53
N THR A 55 -4.02 -9.97 0.01
CA THR A 55 -3.23 -10.82 -0.88
C THR A 55 -3.22 -10.29 -2.30
N LYS A 56 -2.22 -10.69 -3.11
CA LYS A 56 -2.20 -10.37 -4.55
C LYS A 56 -3.47 -10.85 -5.27
N GLY A 57 -4.00 -12.01 -4.89
CA GLY A 57 -5.23 -12.56 -5.47
C GLY A 57 -6.43 -11.65 -5.19
N ASP A 58 -6.58 -11.19 -3.95
CA ASP A 58 -7.65 -10.28 -3.55
C ASP A 58 -7.53 -8.92 -4.29
N ILE A 59 -6.31 -8.37 -4.41
CA ILE A 59 -6.04 -7.16 -5.19
C ILE A 59 -6.53 -7.31 -6.64
N ILE A 60 -6.11 -8.38 -7.31
CA ILE A 60 -6.50 -8.62 -8.72
C ILE A 60 -8.01 -8.78 -8.85
N SER A 61 -8.63 -9.52 -7.93
CA SER A 61 -10.08 -9.72 -7.93
C SER A 61 -10.83 -8.40 -7.79
N TYR A 62 -10.38 -7.52 -6.88
CA TYR A 62 -10.98 -6.21 -6.67
C TYR A 62 -10.87 -5.33 -7.92
N LEU A 63 -9.65 -5.20 -8.47
CA LEU A 63 -9.40 -4.32 -9.61
C LEU A 63 -10.06 -4.81 -10.90
N ARG A 64 -10.19 -6.12 -11.09
CA ARG A 64 -10.99 -6.66 -12.21
C ARG A 64 -12.46 -6.33 -12.09
N LYS A 65 -13.01 -6.35 -10.87
CA LYS A 65 -14.41 -5.95 -10.64
C LYS A 65 -14.61 -4.46 -10.90
N GLU A 66 -13.65 -3.63 -10.47
CA GLU A 66 -13.70 -2.18 -10.68
C GLU A 66 -13.49 -1.77 -12.14
N TYR A 67 -12.56 -2.44 -12.84
CA TYR A 67 -12.17 -2.11 -14.22
C TYR A 67 -12.85 -2.97 -15.30
N LYS A 68 -13.83 -3.81 -14.94
CA LYS A 68 -14.56 -4.69 -15.88
C LYS A 68 -13.62 -5.67 -16.65
N GLU A 69 -12.88 -6.46 -15.88
CA GLU A 69 -12.01 -7.59 -16.30
C GLU A 69 -10.67 -7.27 -17.01
N ASP A 70 -10.41 -6.05 -17.48
CA ASP A 70 -9.18 -5.70 -18.21
C ASP A 70 -7.88 -5.71 -17.37
N PHE A 71 -7.96 -5.90 -16.06
CA PHE A 71 -6.79 -5.86 -15.18
C PHE A 71 -5.97 -7.16 -15.21
N SER A 72 -4.71 -7.07 -15.65
CA SER A 72 -3.81 -8.22 -15.81
C SER A 72 -2.96 -8.52 -14.57
N LYS A 73 -2.54 -9.79 -14.44
CA LYS A 73 -1.57 -10.22 -13.41
C LYS A 73 -0.23 -9.48 -13.54
N HIS A 74 0.14 -9.09 -14.76
CA HIS A 74 1.38 -8.39 -15.05
C HIS A 74 1.32 -6.93 -14.58
N ALA A 75 0.22 -6.22 -14.89
CA ALA A 75 -0.04 -4.86 -14.39
C ALA A 75 0.00 -4.82 -12.85
N CYS A 76 -0.66 -5.78 -12.20
CA CYS A 76 -0.61 -5.93 -10.74
C CYS A 76 0.82 -6.07 -10.18
N ASN A 77 1.67 -6.87 -10.84
CA ASN A 77 3.05 -7.05 -10.42
C ASN A 77 3.86 -5.77 -10.55
N ASN A 78 3.71 -5.06 -11.67
CA ASN A 78 4.45 -3.82 -11.90
C ASN A 78 4.07 -2.76 -10.86
N ALA A 79 2.77 -2.61 -10.58
CA ALA A 79 2.28 -1.70 -9.54
C ALA A 79 2.76 -2.09 -8.13
N ILE A 80 2.72 -3.38 -7.76
CA ILE A 80 3.27 -3.85 -6.48
C ILE A 80 4.78 -3.57 -6.39
N ASN A 81 5.53 -3.82 -7.46
CA ASN A 81 6.97 -3.56 -7.48
C ASN A 81 7.28 -2.06 -7.37
N LEU A 82 6.45 -1.20 -7.97
CA LEU A 82 6.57 0.26 -7.84
C LEU A 82 6.41 0.73 -6.39
N LEU A 83 5.57 0.04 -5.60
CA LEU A 83 5.36 0.35 -4.18
C LEU A 83 6.42 -0.32 -3.28
N ASN A 84 6.88 -1.52 -3.64
CA ASN A 84 7.84 -2.30 -2.86
C ASN A 84 9.28 -1.79 -3.04
N GLY A 85 9.66 -1.34 -4.23
CA GLY A 85 10.99 -0.78 -4.53
C GLY A 85 11.42 0.34 -3.58
N PRO A 86 10.59 1.39 -3.38
CA PRO A 86 10.84 2.45 -2.39
C PRO A 86 10.49 2.03 -0.94
N GLY A 87 10.15 0.76 -0.70
CA GLY A 87 9.85 0.24 0.63
C GLY A 87 8.59 0.82 1.27
N LEU A 88 7.55 1.14 0.47
CA LEU A 88 6.28 1.64 0.99
C LEU A 88 5.40 0.51 1.52
N ILE A 89 5.56 -0.68 0.96
CA ILE A 89 4.84 -1.88 1.36
C ILE A 89 5.82 -3.00 1.68
N TYR A 90 5.36 -3.95 2.48
CA TYR A 90 6.03 -5.21 2.73
C TYR A 90 4.98 -6.33 2.71
N PHE A 91 5.42 -7.59 2.69
CA PHE A 91 4.51 -8.73 2.80
C PHE A 91 4.86 -9.62 3.98
N LYS A 92 3.84 -10.27 4.54
CA LYS A 92 3.96 -11.41 5.44
C LYS A 92 3.39 -12.64 4.76
N GLU A 93 4.00 -13.78 4.97
CA GLU A 93 3.43 -15.05 4.54
C GLU A 93 2.33 -15.49 5.50
N ASN A 94 1.22 -15.98 4.96
CA ASN A 94 0.14 -16.63 5.67
C ASN A 94 -0.33 -17.86 4.89
N LEU A 95 -1.33 -18.58 5.42
CA LEU A 95 -1.89 -19.78 4.78
C LEU A 95 -2.47 -19.54 3.37
N ARG A 96 -2.80 -18.28 3.03
CA ARG A 96 -3.32 -17.85 1.72
C ARG A 96 -2.23 -17.25 0.81
N GLY A 97 -0.98 -17.22 1.26
CA GLY A 97 0.17 -16.69 0.53
C GLY A 97 0.71 -15.36 1.09
N LYS A 98 1.25 -14.51 0.21
CA LYS A 98 1.83 -13.21 0.60
C LYS A 98 0.73 -12.17 0.79
N ALA A 99 0.57 -11.68 2.01
CA ALA A 99 -0.33 -10.58 2.35
C ALA A 99 0.45 -9.28 2.53
N TYR A 100 0.10 -8.26 1.74
CA TYR A 100 0.77 -6.97 1.69
C TYR A 100 0.19 -5.99 2.71
N GLN A 101 1.07 -5.19 3.30
CA GLN A 101 0.77 -4.17 4.30
C GLN A 101 1.69 -2.96 4.10
N LEU A 102 1.28 -1.78 4.59
CA LEU A 102 2.13 -0.59 4.60
C LEU A 102 3.29 -0.76 5.59
N THR A 103 4.48 -0.29 5.18
CA THR A 103 5.55 0.02 6.12
C THR A 103 5.22 1.33 6.87
N ILE A 104 6.01 1.67 7.89
CA ILE A 104 5.89 2.99 8.55
C ILE A 104 6.03 4.11 7.52
N ARG A 105 7.01 3.98 6.61
CA ARG A 105 7.25 4.93 5.53
C ARG A 105 6.08 5.01 4.55
N GLY A 106 5.51 3.88 4.17
CA GLY A 106 4.29 3.85 3.34
C GLY A 106 3.14 4.61 4.01
N ALA A 107 2.97 4.45 5.32
CA ALA A 107 1.97 5.20 6.07
C ALA A 107 2.25 6.71 6.10
N GLU A 108 3.49 7.14 6.30
CA GLU A 108 3.89 8.56 6.23
C GLU A 108 3.60 9.15 4.85
N LEU A 109 3.95 8.43 3.78
CA LEU A 109 3.67 8.83 2.40
C LEU A 109 2.16 8.95 2.14
N VAL A 110 1.36 7.98 2.57
CA VAL A 110 -0.11 8.02 2.44
C VAL A 110 -0.70 9.23 3.17
N ILE A 111 -0.22 9.55 4.38
CA ILE A 111 -0.65 10.76 5.12
C ILE A 111 -0.34 12.02 4.31
N LYS A 112 0.87 12.11 3.72
CA LYS A 112 1.27 13.25 2.90
C LYS A 112 0.40 13.36 1.64
N MET A 113 0.18 12.26 0.92
CA MET A 113 -0.68 12.23 -0.28
C MET A 113 -2.13 12.61 0.01
N ARG A 114 -2.69 12.20 1.16
CA ARG A 114 -4.04 12.60 1.60
C ARG A 114 -4.12 14.10 1.90
N LYS A 115 -3.11 14.66 2.57
CA LYS A 115 -3.04 16.12 2.81
C LYS A 115 -2.95 16.92 1.51
N MET A 116 -2.36 16.33 0.47
CA MET A 116 -2.28 16.90 -0.88
C MET A 116 -3.55 16.68 -1.72
N GLY A 117 -4.54 15.93 -1.22
CA GLY A 117 -5.76 15.60 -1.97
C GLY A 117 -5.57 14.57 -3.10
N ILE A 118 -4.44 13.86 -3.14
CA ILE A 118 -4.13 12.86 -4.18
C ILE A 118 -4.86 11.54 -3.90
N LEU A 119 -4.91 11.14 -2.62
CA LEU A 119 -5.64 9.95 -2.18
C LEU A 119 -6.92 10.37 -1.46
N GLY A 120 -8.00 9.61 -1.69
CA GLY A 120 -9.26 9.80 -0.97
C GLY A 120 -9.15 9.54 0.54
N ARG A 121 -10.20 9.90 1.28
CA ARG A 121 -10.40 9.42 2.65
C ARG A 121 -10.65 7.90 2.63
N SER A 122 -10.38 7.20 3.72
CA SER A 122 -10.62 5.75 3.74
C SER A 122 -12.10 5.49 3.48
N ILE A 123 -12.43 4.46 2.71
CA ILE A 123 -13.83 4.05 2.46
C ILE A 123 -14.55 3.72 3.78
N LYS A 124 -13.79 3.46 4.86
CA LYS A 124 -14.31 3.21 6.21
C LYS A 124 -14.53 4.46 7.06
N ASP A 125 -14.17 5.66 6.58
CA ASP A 125 -14.38 6.92 7.28
C ASP A 125 -15.77 7.54 7.01
N GLU A 126 -16.59 6.90 6.16
CA GLU A 126 -17.92 7.39 5.75
C GLU A 126 -19.10 6.65 6.45
N ASN A 127 -18.85 5.79 7.44
CA ASN A 127 -19.88 5.11 8.24
C ASN A 127 -19.65 5.28 9.75
#